data_AF-A0A2V2PS18-F1
#
_entry.id   AF-A0A2V2PS18-F1
#
_cell.length_a   1.000
_cell.length_b   1.000
_cell.length_c   1.000
_cell.angle_alpha   90.00
_cell.angle_beta   90.00
_cell.angle_gamma   90.00
#
_symmetry.space_group_name_H-M   'P 1'
#
loop_
_entity.id
_entity.type
_entity.pdbx_description
1 polymer ?
#
loop_
_entity_poly.entity_id
_entity_poly.type
_entity_poly.pdbx_seq_one_letter_code
_entity_poly.pdbx_strand_id
1 'polypeptide(L)'
;MTHPRRISAAGEIAAKDPRGRIQVVQDPDPSGPPTALRTANPSWSCVGDAATHHIVFQDDVILARGFFDHVEKAAAAVPGEAVAFYEGWEGRNSGVVRLGALTGASWAYAVDEHVPSLALMLPAEAARGYARFAAEHGDGWPYDVVIQRYLKALGIPVRIAVPSTVDHDDVPSLAGNSKHGWRRATYFTDAAADVVSPDCASFPVVPFYQYGESKCAVRQDGRWEYLDTDRYLRRLGLAERCDADFAGAGEPDLPDEVRRQVWLTAFATGVAVAGATGREPDPEAAAAVMDSLGPGGLCEEYTDAELLPMIPRIRALALAALAAGRTAS
;
A
#
# COMPACT_ATOMS: atom_id res chain seq x y z
N MET A 1 11.93 -9.07 11.23
CA MET A 1 13.13 -8.22 11.39
C MET A 1 12.85 -7.20 12.48
N THR A 2 13.78 -6.98 13.41
CA THR A 2 13.56 -6.08 14.56
C THR A 2 14.82 -5.38 15.03
N HIS A 3 14.68 -4.18 15.58
CA HIS A 3 15.73 -3.59 16.41
C HIS A 3 15.69 -4.22 17.82
N PRO A 4 16.81 -4.45 18.53
CA PRO A 4 16.81 -5.08 19.86
C PRO A 4 15.88 -4.42 20.90
N ARG A 5 15.64 -3.10 20.78
CA ARG A 5 14.66 -2.36 21.61
C ARG A 5 13.21 -2.84 21.46
N ARG A 6 12.86 -3.55 20.39
CA ARG A 6 11.52 -4.06 20.06
C ARG A 6 11.45 -5.58 20.03
N ILE A 7 12.43 -6.28 20.61
CA ILE A 7 12.49 -7.74 20.61
C ILE A 7 11.23 -8.40 21.20
N SER A 8 10.62 -7.78 22.23
CA SER A 8 9.38 -8.30 22.83
C SER A 8 8.22 -8.31 21.84
N ALA A 9 8.00 -7.18 21.14
CA ALA A 9 6.96 -7.06 20.13
C ALA A 9 7.17 -8.06 18.97
N ALA A 10 8.42 -8.19 18.50
CA ALA A 10 8.77 -9.19 17.49
C ALA A 10 8.52 -10.63 17.97
N GLY A 11 8.78 -10.92 19.26
CA GLY A 11 8.50 -12.21 19.88
C GLY A 11 7.01 -12.52 19.95
N GLU A 12 6.17 -11.53 20.26
CA GLU A 12 4.71 -11.66 20.26
C GLU A 12 4.16 -11.95 18.86
N ILE A 13 4.70 -11.30 17.83
CA ILE A 13 4.36 -11.60 16.43
C ILE A 13 4.77 -13.03 16.07
N ALA A 14 6.00 -13.45 16.42
CA ALA A 14 6.48 -14.80 16.11
C ALA A 14 5.66 -15.89 16.80
N ALA A 15 5.22 -15.65 18.04
CA ALA A 15 4.37 -16.57 18.81
C ALA A 15 2.97 -16.77 18.20
N LYS A 16 2.52 -15.90 17.28
CA LYS A 16 1.24 -16.07 16.57
C LYS A 16 1.29 -17.17 15.51
N ASP A 17 2.48 -17.61 15.05
CA ASP A 17 2.57 -18.74 14.12
C ASP A 17 2.37 -20.07 14.86
N PRO A 18 1.26 -20.79 14.63
CA PRO A 18 0.98 -22.03 15.34
C PRO A 18 2.01 -23.14 15.07
N ARG A 19 2.80 -23.02 14.00
CA ARG A 19 3.85 -23.98 13.63
C ARG A 19 5.26 -23.56 14.08
N GLY A 20 5.40 -22.40 14.74
CA GLY A 20 6.69 -21.94 15.28
C GLY A 20 7.80 -21.75 14.26
N ARG A 21 7.47 -21.37 13.02
CA ARG A 21 8.42 -21.20 11.91
C ARG A 21 9.01 -19.79 11.84
N ILE A 22 8.33 -18.80 12.43
CA ILE A 22 8.78 -17.42 12.41
C ILE A 22 9.97 -17.24 13.35
N GLN A 23 11.09 -16.76 12.77
CA GLN A 23 12.31 -16.47 13.50
C GLN A 23 12.48 -14.97 13.68
N VAL A 24 12.88 -14.55 14.89
CA VAL A 24 13.19 -13.16 15.18
C VAL A 24 14.63 -12.87 14.78
N VAL A 25 14.80 -12.11 13.70
CA VAL A 25 16.11 -11.61 13.23
C VAL A 25 16.31 -10.18 13.73
N GLN A 26 17.37 -9.99 14.51
CA GLN A 26 17.73 -8.71 15.10
C GLN A 26 18.69 -7.92 14.22
N ASP A 27 18.69 -6.60 14.38
CA ASP A 27 19.70 -5.72 13.80
C ASP A 27 21.11 -6.14 14.26
N PRO A 28 22.02 -6.50 13.33
CA PRO A 28 23.38 -6.92 13.67
C PRO A 28 24.29 -5.78 14.15
N ASP A 29 23.95 -4.52 13.88
CA ASP A 29 24.66 -3.34 14.42
C ASP A 29 23.65 -2.29 14.90
N PRO A 30 23.01 -2.52 16.07
CA PRO A 30 21.98 -1.62 16.59
C PRO A 30 22.52 -0.28 17.09
N SER A 31 23.86 -0.12 17.17
CA SER A 31 24.51 1.13 17.53
C SER A 31 24.77 2.06 16.34
N GLY A 32 24.76 1.53 15.12
CA GLY A 32 24.94 2.31 13.90
C GLY A 32 23.76 3.23 13.59
N PRO A 33 23.85 4.04 12.52
CA PRO A 33 22.73 4.85 12.05
C PRO A 33 21.47 4.00 11.83
N PRO A 34 20.26 4.52 12.13
CA PRO A 34 19.01 3.81 11.94
C PRO A 34 18.81 3.43 10.46
N THR A 35 18.63 2.13 10.19
CA THR A 35 18.28 1.64 8.85
C THR A 35 17.66 0.25 8.93
N ALA A 36 16.60 0.04 8.16
CA ALA A 36 16.00 -1.28 7.99
C ALA A 36 16.88 -2.19 7.11
N LEU A 37 17.65 -1.63 6.17
CA LEU A 37 18.41 -2.38 5.16
C LEU A 37 19.41 -3.35 5.79
N ARG A 38 20.07 -2.91 6.87
CA ARG A 38 21.05 -3.73 7.60
C ARG A 38 20.42 -4.98 8.22
N THR A 39 19.19 -4.88 8.72
CA THR A 39 18.46 -6.02 9.29
C THR A 39 17.74 -6.84 8.21
N ALA A 40 17.42 -6.24 7.06
CA ALA A 40 16.81 -6.94 5.94
C ALA A 40 17.73 -8.05 5.39
N ASN A 41 19.03 -7.79 5.21
CA ASN A 41 19.98 -8.78 4.69
C ASN A 41 19.97 -10.13 5.44
N PRO A 42 20.19 -10.18 6.76
CA PRO A 42 20.09 -11.44 7.50
C PRO A 42 18.67 -12.03 7.48
N SER A 43 17.63 -11.18 7.44
CA SER A 43 16.23 -11.65 7.39
C SER A 43 15.86 -12.33 6.08
N TRP A 44 16.42 -11.90 4.96
CA TRP A 44 16.24 -12.54 3.65
C TRP A 44 17.23 -13.69 3.40
N SER A 45 18.27 -13.82 4.22
CA SER A 45 19.29 -14.88 4.09
C SER A 45 18.97 -16.15 4.89
N CYS A 46 18.00 -16.10 5.81
CA CYS A 46 17.64 -17.24 6.66
C CYS A 46 16.55 -18.15 6.07
N VAL A 47 16.51 -18.30 4.74
CA VAL A 47 15.51 -19.11 4.03
C VAL A 47 15.77 -20.60 4.29
N GLY A 48 14.80 -21.33 4.84
CA GLY A 48 14.94 -22.78 5.08
C GLY A 48 15.07 -23.58 3.79
N ASP A 49 15.92 -24.63 3.76
CA ASP A 49 16.27 -25.37 2.53
C ASP A 49 15.06 -25.95 1.77
N ALA A 50 14.03 -26.39 2.50
CA ALA A 50 12.81 -26.96 1.94
C ALA A 50 11.68 -25.93 1.70
N ALA A 51 11.93 -24.64 1.96
CA ALA A 51 10.92 -23.60 1.80
C ALA A 51 10.64 -23.32 0.31
N THR A 52 9.37 -23.22 -0.06
CA THR A 52 8.97 -22.77 -1.40
C THR A 52 8.85 -21.24 -1.47
N HIS A 53 8.52 -20.61 -0.34
CA HIS A 53 8.37 -19.18 -0.17
C HIS A 53 8.98 -18.74 1.15
N HIS A 54 9.38 -17.47 1.21
CA HIS A 54 9.92 -16.83 2.41
C HIS A 54 9.18 -15.52 2.67
N ILE A 55 8.74 -15.31 3.90
CA ILE A 55 8.03 -14.09 4.32
C ILE A 55 8.85 -13.36 5.38
N VAL A 56 8.95 -12.04 5.25
CA VAL A 56 9.58 -11.17 6.24
C VAL A 56 8.55 -10.17 6.75
N PHE A 57 8.47 -10.04 8.07
CA PHE A 57 7.69 -9.04 8.79
C PHE A 57 8.61 -8.01 9.42
N GLN A 58 8.15 -6.76 9.49
CA GLN A 58 8.69 -5.79 10.45
C GLN A 58 8.14 -6.07 11.87
N ASP A 59 8.65 -5.35 12.87
CA ASP A 59 8.41 -5.65 14.28
C ASP A 59 7.18 -4.97 14.89
N ASP A 60 6.44 -4.20 14.09
CA ASP A 60 5.24 -3.46 14.45
C ASP A 60 4.04 -3.83 13.58
N VAL A 61 3.90 -5.12 13.26
CA VAL A 61 2.77 -5.62 12.48
C VAL A 61 1.58 -6.06 13.34
N ILE A 62 0.39 -5.66 12.89
CA ILE A 62 -0.88 -6.24 13.30
C ILE A 62 -1.26 -7.28 12.23
N LEU A 63 -1.48 -8.53 12.64
CA LEU A 63 -1.88 -9.62 11.75
C LEU A 63 -3.38 -9.87 11.85
N ALA A 64 -4.06 -10.03 10.71
CA ALA A 64 -5.43 -10.50 10.67
C ALA A 64 -5.57 -11.91 11.28
N ARG A 65 -6.75 -12.24 11.82
CA ARG A 65 -7.08 -13.61 12.21
C ARG A 65 -7.00 -14.53 10.98
N GLY A 66 -6.42 -15.71 11.13
CA GLY A 66 -6.25 -16.68 10.03
C GLY A 66 -5.10 -16.37 9.06
N PHE A 67 -4.28 -15.35 9.36
CA PHE A 67 -3.24 -14.88 8.44
C PHE A 67 -2.25 -15.97 7.97
N PHE A 68 -1.75 -16.84 8.86
CA PHE A 68 -0.76 -17.86 8.45
C PHE A 68 -1.33 -18.90 7.48
N ASP A 69 -2.58 -19.33 7.68
CA ASP A 69 -3.24 -20.23 6.73
C ASP A 69 -3.50 -19.52 5.39
N HIS A 70 -3.82 -18.22 5.43
CA HIS A 70 -4.01 -17.41 4.24
C HIS A 70 -2.70 -17.23 3.44
N VAL A 71 -1.57 -16.98 4.10
CA VAL A 71 -0.24 -16.87 3.46
C VAL A 71 0.14 -18.17 2.75
N GLU A 72 -0.12 -19.33 3.37
CA GLU A 72 0.15 -20.64 2.74
C GLU A 72 -0.71 -20.84 1.48
N LYS A 73 -1.98 -20.46 1.53
CA LYS A 73 -2.87 -20.51 0.36
C LYS A 73 -2.41 -19.55 -0.74
N ALA A 74 -1.98 -18.34 -0.39
CA ALA A 74 -1.43 -17.37 -1.34
C ALA A 74 -0.15 -17.89 -2.00
N ALA A 75 0.79 -18.42 -1.21
CA ALA A 75 2.02 -19.03 -1.73
C ALA A 75 1.74 -20.15 -2.73
N ALA A 76 0.72 -20.98 -2.47
CA ALA A 76 0.32 -22.04 -3.39
C ALA A 76 -0.36 -21.52 -4.67
N ALA A 77 -1.14 -20.44 -4.56
CA ALA A 77 -1.90 -19.87 -5.67
C ALA A 77 -1.02 -19.07 -6.65
N VAL A 78 0.03 -18.40 -6.17
CA VAL A 78 0.87 -17.50 -6.97
C VAL A 78 2.38 -17.78 -6.79
N PRO A 79 2.87 -18.97 -7.19
CA PRO A 79 4.20 -19.45 -6.82
C PRO A 79 5.39 -18.67 -7.40
N GLY A 80 5.14 -17.78 -8.36
CA GLY A 80 6.18 -17.00 -9.07
C GLY A 80 6.16 -15.50 -8.76
N GLU A 81 5.31 -15.04 -7.85
CA GLU A 81 5.09 -13.61 -7.60
C GLU A 81 5.52 -13.20 -6.19
N ALA A 82 5.88 -11.93 -6.04
CA ALA A 82 6.01 -11.31 -4.73
C ALA A 82 4.62 -10.88 -4.22
N VAL A 83 4.34 -11.10 -2.94
CA VAL A 83 3.06 -10.73 -2.31
C VAL A 83 3.31 -9.82 -1.13
N ALA A 84 2.83 -8.58 -1.23
CA ALA A 84 2.76 -7.61 -0.15
C ALA A 84 1.38 -7.71 0.52
N PHE A 85 1.34 -8.03 1.81
CA PHE A 85 0.11 -8.17 2.59
C PHE A 85 -0.37 -6.87 3.24
N TYR A 86 0.30 -5.76 2.92
CA TYR A 86 0.10 -4.42 3.43
C TYR A 86 0.38 -3.42 2.32
N GLU A 87 -0.37 -2.33 2.28
CA GLU A 87 0.03 -1.10 1.61
C GLU A 87 -0.44 0.12 2.41
N GLY A 88 0.50 1.03 2.71
CA GLY A 88 0.24 2.24 3.48
C GLY A 88 -0.59 3.24 2.71
N TRP A 89 -1.38 4.05 3.40
CA TRP A 89 -2.24 5.04 2.75
C TRP A 89 -1.48 6.19 2.07
N GLU A 90 -0.21 6.38 2.41
CA GLU A 90 0.68 7.46 1.98
C GLU A 90 1.44 7.15 0.69
N GLY A 91 1.51 5.87 0.31
CA GLY A 91 2.13 5.40 -0.92
C GLY A 91 1.27 5.71 -2.14
N ARG A 92 1.85 5.71 -3.34
CA ARG A 92 1.10 5.80 -4.60
C ARG A 92 0.34 4.50 -4.87
N ASN A 93 0.87 3.36 -4.42
CA ASN A 93 0.22 2.07 -4.41
C ASN A 93 -1.07 2.06 -3.55
N SER A 94 -1.28 3.02 -2.65
CA SER A 94 -2.58 3.24 -2.01
C SER A 94 -3.70 3.40 -3.04
N GLY A 95 -3.46 4.10 -4.16
CA GLY A 95 -4.40 4.21 -5.27
C GLY A 95 -4.76 2.86 -5.90
N VAL A 96 -3.79 1.93 -5.97
CA VAL A 96 -4.01 0.56 -6.45
C VAL A 96 -4.96 -0.19 -5.51
N VAL A 97 -4.75 -0.07 -4.19
CA VAL A 97 -5.63 -0.69 -3.18
C VAL A 97 -7.05 -0.12 -3.26
N ARG A 98 -7.20 1.20 -3.40
CA ARG A 98 -8.53 1.82 -3.55
C ARG A 98 -9.26 1.28 -4.78
N LEU A 99 -8.58 1.23 -5.93
CA LEU A 99 -9.16 0.66 -7.15
C LEU A 99 -9.49 -0.82 -7.00
N GLY A 100 -8.62 -1.62 -6.39
CA GLY A 100 -8.88 -3.03 -6.11
C GLY A 100 -10.15 -3.22 -5.27
N ALA A 101 -10.29 -2.46 -4.19
CA ALA A 101 -11.43 -2.55 -3.28
C ALA A 101 -12.73 -2.13 -3.98
N LEU A 102 -12.70 -1.01 -4.69
CA LEU A 102 -13.86 -0.47 -5.42
C LEU A 102 -14.30 -1.34 -6.59
N THR A 103 -13.41 -2.21 -7.10
CA THR A 103 -13.71 -3.17 -8.18
C THR A 103 -13.97 -4.60 -7.67
N GLY A 104 -13.84 -4.82 -6.36
CA GLY A 104 -14.05 -6.13 -5.72
C GLY A 104 -12.91 -7.13 -5.96
N ALA A 105 -11.71 -6.66 -6.32
CA ALA A 105 -10.54 -7.51 -6.50
C ALA A 105 -9.91 -7.87 -5.16
N SER A 106 -9.50 -9.13 -4.99
CA SER A 106 -8.76 -9.58 -3.80
C SER A 106 -7.27 -9.24 -3.84
N TRP A 107 -6.78 -8.92 -5.04
CA TRP A 107 -5.38 -8.65 -5.34
C TRP A 107 -5.27 -7.63 -6.46
N ALA A 108 -4.25 -6.78 -6.38
CA ALA A 108 -3.92 -5.87 -7.48
C ALA A 108 -2.41 -5.71 -7.64
N TYR A 109 -1.94 -5.57 -8.88
CA TYR A 109 -0.53 -5.38 -9.17
C TYR A 109 -0.08 -3.95 -8.85
N ALA A 110 1.05 -3.84 -8.15
CA ALA A 110 1.68 -2.57 -7.81
C ALA A 110 2.09 -1.77 -9.06
N VAL A 111 2.14 -0.45 -8.94
CA VAL A 111 2.83 0.42 -9.90
C VAL A 111 4.34 0.44 -9.61
N ASP A 112 5.14 1.01 -10.52
CA ASP A 112 6.60 1.16 -10.32
C ASP A 112 6.89 2.26 -9.26
N GLU A 113 6.75 1.90 -8.00
CA GLU A 113 7.10 2.64 -6.78
C GLU A 113 8.04 1.78 -5.89
N HIS A 114 8.41 2.22 -4.69
CA HIS A 114 8.91 1.32 -3.64
C HIS A 114 7.93 0.17 -3.37
N VAL A 115 8.43 -0.97 -2.89
CA VAL A 115 7.60 -2.15 -2.61
C VAL A 115 7.19 -2.15 -1.13
N PRO A 116 5.89 -2.31 -0.82
CA PRO A 116 5.43 -2.32 0.56
C PRO A 116 6.02 -3.53 1.30
N SER A 117 6.92 -3.24 2.24
CA SER A 117 7.79 -4.27 2.85
C SER A 117 7.48 -4.49 4.34
N LEU A 118 6.30 -4.09 4.81
CA LEU A 118 5.85 -4.32 6.18
C LEU A 118 5.63 -5.83 6.44
N ALA A 119 5.00 -6.51 5.48
CA ALA A 119 4.88 -7.96 5.40
C ALA A 119 4.96 -8.39 3.93
N LEU A 120 6.14 -8.86 3.51
CA LEU A 120 6.44 -9.20 2.13
C LEU A 120 6.84 -10.68 2.03
N MET A 121 6.19 -11.40 1.13
CA MET A 121 6.52 -12.78 0.78
C MET A 121 7.12 -12.83 -0.62
N LEU A 122 8.21 -13.58 -0.76
CA LEU A 122 8.86 -13.87 -2.04
C LEU A 122 8.94 -15.38 -2.28
N PRO A 123 9.02 -15.82 -3.54
CA PRO A 123 9.50 -17.17 -3.85
C PRO A 123 10.87 -17.40 -3.20
N ALA A 124 11.11 -18.59 -2.65
CA ALA A 124 12.30 -18.86 -1.84
C ALA A 124 13.61 -18.64 -2.59
N GLU A 125 13.67 -19.00 -3.88
CA GLU A 125 14.84 -18.76 -4.73
C GLU A 125 15.15 -17.26 -4.89
N ALA A 126 14.11 -16.43 -5.05
CA ALA A 126 14.28 -14.98 -5.09
C ALA A 126 14.73 -14.45 -3.72
N ALA A 127 14.15 -14.92 -2.61
CA ALA A 127 14.60 -14.52 -1.27
C ALA A 127 16.09 -14.80 -1.04
N ARG A 128 16.59 -15.98 -1.42
CA ARG A 128 18.01 -16.35 -1.30
C ARG A 128 18.95 -15.43 -2.09
N GLY A 129 18.50 -14.89 -3.22
CA GLY A 129 19.31 -14.02 -4.07
C GLY A 129 19.40 -12.56 -3.59
N TYR A 130 18.52 -12.13 -2.69
CA TYR A 130 18.39 -10.73 -2.29
C TYR A 130 19.68 -10.15 -1.69
N ALA A 131 20.31 -10.87 -0.75
CA ALA A 131 21.46 -10.34 0.00
C ALA A 131 22.65 -9.99 -0.92
N ARG A 132 22.89 -10.78 -1.97
CA ARG A 132 23.90 -10.49 -2.98
C ARG A 132 23.56 -9.21 -3.75
N PHE A 133 22.32 -9.06 -4.20
CA PHE A 133 21.88 -7.87 -4.92
C PHE A 133 21.99 -6.61 -4.06
N ALA A 134 21.55 -6.68 -2.79
CA ALA A 134 21.61 -5.57 -1.85
C ALA A 134 23.04 -5.14 -1.53
N ALA A 135 24.00 -6.07 -1.43
CA ALA A 135 25.40 -5.75 -1.24
C ALA A 135 26.01 -4.96 -2.42
N GLU A 136 25.57 -5.27 -3.65
CA GLU A 136 26.07 -4.63 -4.88
C GLU A 136 25.35 -3.31 -5.22
N HIS A 137 24.06 -3.19 -4.88
CA HIS A 137 23.19 -2.11 -5.39
C HIS A 137 22.45 -1.32 -4.30
N GLY A 138 22.60 -1.71 -3.04
CA GLY A 138 21.80 -1.18 -1.93
C GLY A 138 22.33 0.10 -1.29
N ASP A 139 23.58 0.49 -1.57
CA ASP A 139 24.19 1.67 -0.95
C ASP A 139 23.40 2.96 -1.25
N GLY A 140 23.16 3.76 -0.22
CA GLY A 140 22.40 5.00 -0.28
C GLY A 140 20.87 4.88 -0.45
N TRP A 141 20.31 3.68 -0.51
CA TRP A 141 18.86 3.48 -0.74
C TRP A 141 18.11 2.91 0.47
N PRO A 142 16.85 3.34 0.69
CA PRO A 142 15.93 2.66 1.60
C PRO A 142 15.67 1.20 1.19
N TYR A 143 15.38 0.34 2.17
CA TYR A 143 15.22 -1.10 1.98
C TYR A 143 14.13 -1.47 0.94
N ASP A 144 12.96 -0.87 1.05
CA ASP A 144 11.83 -1.03 0.13
C ASP A 144 12.14 -0.64 -1.32
N VAL A 145 12.99 0.37 -1.51
CA VAL A 145 13.51 0.77 -2.83
C VAL A 145 14.52 -0.27 -3.36
N VAL A 146 15.41 -0.77 -2.52
CA VAL A 146 16.35 -1.84 -2.91
C VAL A 146 15.59 -3.10 -3.32
N ILE A 147 14.57 -3.47 -2.55
CA ILE A 147 13.74 -4.64 -2.85
C ILE A 147 12.97 -4.47 -4.16
N GLN A 148 12.42 -3.27 -4.42
CA GLN A 148 11.79 -3.01 -5.71
C GLN A 148 12.77 -3.19 -6.87
N ARG A 149 13.96 -2.57 -6.79
CA ARG A 149 14.97 -2.67 -7.84
C ARG A 149 15.37 -4.12 -8.09
N TYR A 150 15.46 -4.92 -7.02
CA TYR A 150 15.74 -6.35 -7.10
C TYR A 150 14.63 -7.11 -7.84
N LEU A 151 13.37 -6.96 -7.42
CA LEU A 151 12.24 -7.66 -8.05
C LEU A 151 12.06 -7.25 -9.52
N LYS A 152 12.26 -5.96 -9.83
CA LYS A 152 12.26 -5.45 -11.21
C LYS A 152 13.37 -6.06 -12.05
N ALA A 153 14.58 -6.21 -11.51
CA ALA A 153 15.70 -6.86 -12.20
C ALA A 153 15.43 -8.35 -12.49
N LEU A 154 14.65 -9.01 -11.63
CA LEU A 154 14.20 -10.40 -11.84
C LEU A 154 12.94 -10.53 -12.70
N GLY A 155 12.26 -9.42 -13.01
CA GLY A 155 10.95 -9.45 -13.67
C GLY A 155 9.84 -10.07 -12.82
N ILE A 156 9.99 -10.08 -11.49
CA ILE A 156 8.99 -10.61 -10.55
C ILE A 156 7.94 -9.51 -10.28
N PRO A 157 6.66 -9.72 -10.63
CA PRO A 157 5.62 -8.77 -10.33
C PRO A 157 5.30 -8.75 -8.83
N VAL A 158 4.80 -7.62 -8.35
CA VAL A 158 4.41 -7.42 -6.95
C VAL A 158 2.90 -7.30 -6.89
N ARG A 159 2.31 -8.25 -6.16
CA ARG A 159 0.89 -8.31 -5.85
C ARG A 159 0.64 -7.68 -4.49
N ILE A 160 -0.36 -6.82 -4.39
CA ILE A 160 -0.80 -6.21 -3.14
C ILE A 160 -2.13 -6.83 -2.72
N ALA A 161 -2.25 -7.20 -1.45
CA ALA A 161 -3.48 -7.70 -0.84
C ALA A 161 -4.55 -6.62 -0.75
N VAL A 162 -5.78 -6.93 -1.18
CA VAL A 162 -6.93 -6.03 -1.11
C VAL A 162 -8.15 -6.79 -0.58
N PRO A 163 -8.60 -6.56 0.66
CA PRO A 163 -7.95 -5.74 1.70
C PRO A 163 -6.57 -6.26 2.11
N SER A 164 -5.77 -5.38 2.70
CA SER A 164 -4.57 -5.77 3.45
C SER A 164 -4.95 -6.66 4.64
N THR A 165 -4.21 -7.75 4.83
CA THR A 165 -4.34 -8.66 5.98
C THR A 165 -3.30 -8.40 7.06
N VAL A 166 -2.46 -7.38 6.84
CA VAL A 166 -1.53 -6.82 7.79
C VAL A 166 -1.80 -5.33 7.90
N ASP A 167 -1.74 -4.81 9.12
CA ASP A 167 -1.75 -3.38 9.40
C ASP A 167 -0.53 -3.04 10.26
N HIS A 168 -0.31 -1.75 10.45
CA HIS A 168 0.75 -1.23 11.27
C HIS A 168 0.25 -0.94 12.69
N ASP A 169 1.05 -1.31 13.69
CA ASP A 169 0.79 -0.98 15.10
C ASP A 169 1.21 0.47 15.42
N ASP A 170 0.52 1.12 16.34
CA ASP A 170 0.73 2.54 16.64
C ASP A 170 1.90 2.76 17.61
N VAL A 171 3.10 2.35 17.18
CA VAL A 171 4.35 2.48 17.94
C VAL A 171 5.30 3.48 17.27
N PRO A 172 5.99 4.37 18.02
CA PRO A 172 6.86 5.40 17.43
C PRO A 172 8.01 4.83 16.59
N SER A 173 8.17 5.29 15.34
CA SER A 173 9.18 4.79 14.40
C SER A 173 10.61 4.88 14.95
N LEU A 174 11.35 3.76 14.89
CA LEU A 174 12.77 3.73 15.26
C LEU A 174 13.69 4.21 14.13
N ALA A 175 13.20 4.26 12.89
CA ALA A 175 13.95 4.71 11.73
C ALA A 175 13.93 6.25 11.55
N GLY A 176 13.32 6.99 12.47
CA GLY A 176 13.21 8.46 12.39
C GLY A 176 12.02 8.94 11.56
N ASN A 177 11.18 8.04 11.06
CA ASN A 177 9.98 8.34 10.26
C ASN A 177 8.78 8.81 11.10
N SER A 178 8.98 9.24 12.36
CA SER A 178 7.90 9.70 13.24
C SER A 178 7.20 10.97 12.73
N LYS A 179 7.76 11.62 11.70
CA LYS A 179 7.14 12.77 11.01
C LYS A 179 6.05 12.39 10.00
N HIS A 180 5.98 11.13 9.58
CA HIS A 180 4.95 10.65 8.64
C HIS A 180 3.62 10.28 9.33
N GLY A 181 3.42 10.71 10.58
CA GLY A 181 2.18 10.53 11.32
C GLY A 181 1.74 9.07 11.49
N TRP A 182 0.42 8.87 11.47
CA TRP A 182 -0.25 7.58 11.55
C TRP A 182 0.02 6.71 10.30
N ARG A 183 0.58 5.50 10.50
CA ARG A 183 1.12 4.65 9.41
C ARG A 183 0.21 3.47 9.05
N ARG A 184 -1.08 3.69 8.82
CA ARG A 184 -2.05 2.60 8.66
C ARG A 184 -2.17 2.12 7.21
N ALA A 185 -2.65 0.90 7.04
CA ALA A 185 -3.00 0.37 5.73
C ALA A 185 -4.11 1.19 5.06
N THR A 186 -4.06 1.30 3.73
CA THR A 186 -5.10 1.96 2.93
C THR A 186 -6.49 1.35 3.14
N TYR A 187 -6.53 0.02 3.28
CA TYR A 187 -7.73 -0.77 3.51
C TYR A 187 -7.36 -2.07 4.23
N PHE A 188 -7.73 -2.21 5.49
CA PHE A 188 -7.40 -3.35 6.33
C PHE A 188 -8.64 -4.17 6.71
N THR A 189 -8.47 -5.48 6.81
CA THR A 189 -9.44 -6.39 7.43
C THR A 189 -8.81 -7.14 8.60
N ASP A 190 -9.56 -7.30 9.69
CA ASP A 190 -9.10 -8.03 10.88
C ASP A 190 -9.19 -9.56 10.74
N ALA A 191 -9.74 -10.05 9.62
CA ALA A 191 -9.88 -11.47 9.30
C ALA A 191 -9.47 -11.73 7.85
N ALA A 192 -8.54 -12.67 7.67
CA ALA A 192 -8.10 -13.10 6.35
C ALA A 192 -9.18 -13.94 5.66
N ALA A 193 -9.31 -13.80 4.35
CA ALA A 193 -10.27 -14.57 3.57
C ALA A 193 -9.87 -16.05 3.52
N ASP A 194 -10.87 -16.94 3.61
CA ASP A 194 -10.67 -18.39 3.54
C ASP A 194 -10.28 -18.87 2.14
N VAL A 195 -10.76 -18.17 1.10
CA VAL A 195 -10.51 -18.50 -0.31
C VAL A 195 -9.53 -17.49 -0.88
N VAL A 196 -8.51 -17.99 -1.58
CA VAL A 196 -7.55 -17.18 -2.33
C VAL A 196 -7.78 -17.38 -3.82
N SER A 197 -8.15 -16.30 -4.51
CA SER A 197 -8.16 -16.30 -5.98
C SER A 197 -6.74 -16.05 -6.52
N PRO A 198 -6.31 -16.70 -7.61
CA PRO A 198 -5.08 -16.35 -8.31
C PRO A 198 -5.23 -15.05 -9.13
N ASP A 199 -6.47 -14.62 -9.42
CA ASP A 199 -6.74 -13.45 -10.24
C ASP A 199 -6.16 -12.18 -9.60
N CYS A 200 -5.58 -11.31 -10.43
CA CYS A 200 -5.01 -10.05 -9.99
C CYS A 200 -5.51 -8.93 -10.90
N ALA A 201 -6.04 -7.86 -10.30
CA ALA A 201 -6.39 -6.68 -11.06
C ALA A 201 -5.12 -5.92 -11.50
N SER A 202 -5.17 -5.34 -12.69
CA SER A 202 -4.18 -4.37 -13.16
C SER A 202 -4.93 -3.18 -13.73
N PHE A 203 -4.54 -1.98 -13.34
CA PHE A 203 -5.20 -0.76 -13.75
C PHE A 203 -4.29 0.02 -14.69
N PRO A 204 -4.76 0.50 -15.86
CA PRO A 204 -3.94 1.32 -16.75
C PRO A 204 -3.72 2.73 -16.21
N VAL A 205 -4.53 3.15 -15.24
CA VAL A 205 -4.48 4.45 -14.58
C VAL A 205 -4.72 4.24 -13.09
N VAL A 206 -3.88 4.85 -12.26
CA VAL A 206 -3.98 4.81 -10.79
C VAL A 206 -3.94 6.23 -10.25
N PRO A 207 -5.10 6.82 -9.93
CA PRO A 207 -5.18 8.08 -9.20
C PRO A 207 -4.72 7.88 -7.74
N PHE A 208 -3.91 8.79 -7.23
CA PHE A 208 -3.41 8.77 -5.86
C PHE A 208 -3.27 10.20 -5.32
N TYR A 209 -3.28 10.32 -3.98
CA TYR A 209 -3.11 11.58 -3.28
C TYR A 209 -1.91 11.45 -2.35
N GLN A 210 -0.88 12.27 -2.56
CA GLN A 210 0.38 12.17 -1.84
C GLN A 210 0.98 13.57 -1.66
N TYR A 211 1.35 13.91 -0.43
CA TYR A 211 2.01 15.18 -0.06
C TYR A 211 1.24 16.42 -0.53
N GLY A 212 -0.06 16.45 -0.25
CA GLY A 212 -0.92 17.57 -0.62
C GLY A 212 -1.24 17.64 -2.11
N GLU A 213 -0.77 16.72 -2.96
CA GLU A 213 -0.95 16.77 -4.42
C GLU A 213 -1.68 15.54 -4.98
N SER A 214 -2.71 15.79 -5.80
CA SER A 214 -3.44 14.77 -6.55
C SER A 214 -2.73 14.45 -7.86
N LYS A 215 -2.38 13.18 -8.06
CA LYS A 215 -1.69 12.71 -9.27
C LYS A 215 -2.30 11.43 -9.81
N CYS A 216 -1.99 11.13 -11.06
CA CYS A 216 -2.35 9.89 -11.72
C CYS A 216 -1.07 9.22 -12.24
N ALA A 217 -0.85 7.96 -11.86
CA ALA A 217 0.10 7.09 -12.55
C ALA A 217 -0.62 6.49 -13.78
N VAL A 218 -0.12 6.78 -14.97
CA VAL A 218 -0.71 6.35 -16.25
C VAL A 218 0.26 5.44 -16.97
N ARG A 219 -0.20 4.26 -17.38
CA ARG A 219 0.62 3.29 -18.10
C ARG A 219 0.70 3.66 -19.58
N GLN A 220 1.90 3.92 -20.09
CA GLN A 220 2.20 4.18 -21.50
C GLN A 220 3.42 3.38 -21.93
N ASP A 221 3.33 2.65 -23.03
CA ASP A 221 4.43 1.86 -23.61
C ASP A 221 5.19 0.98 -22.59
N GLY A 222 4.43 0.38 -21.66
CA GLY A 222 4.97 -0.48 -20.61
C GLY A 222 5.67 0.26 -19.46
N ARG A 223 5.60 1.60 -19.40
CA ARG A 223 6.15 2.44 -18.33
C ARG A 223 5.05 3.26 -17.65
N TRP A 224 5.33 3.73 -16.45
CA TRP A 224 4.45 4.63 -15.71
C TRP A 224 4.87 6.09 -15.93
N GLU A 225 3.94 6.89 -16.47
CA GLU A 225 4.01 8.36 -16.49
C GLU A 225 3.23 8.90 -15.29
N TYR A 226 3.79 9.87 -14.55
CA TYR A 226 3.08 10.53 -13.44
C TYR A 226 2.61 11.90 -13.89
N LEU A 227 1.30 12.14 -13.79
CA LEU A 227 0.64 13.37 -14.22
C LEU A 227 -0.11 14.01 -13.07
N ASP A 228 -0.17 15.33 -13.06
CA ASP A 228 -1.16 16.04 -12.25
C ASP A 228 -2.58 15.62 -12.68
N THR A 229 -3.47 15.43 -11.72
CA THR A 229 -4.79 14.85 -11.99
C THR A 229 -5.63 15.75 -12.89
N ASP A 230 -5.52 17.07 -12.75
CA ASP A 230 -6.20 18.03 -13.62
C ASP A 230 -5.73 17.91 -15.08
N ARG A 231 -4.42 17.72 -15.30
CA ARG A 231 -3.83 17.48 -16.63
C ARG A 231 -4.35 16.17 -17.22
N TYR A 232 -4.45 15.11 -16.41
CA TYR A 232 -5.03 13.84 -16.83
C TYR A 232 -6.51 14.00 -17.24
N LEU A 233 -7.33 14.65 -16.41
CA LEU A 233 -8.75 14.88 -16.70
C LEU A 233 -8.96 15.78 -17.94
N ARG A 234 -8.08 16.76 -18.19
CA ARG A 234 -8.09 17.53 -19.45
C ARG A 234 -7.81 16.65 -20.67
N ARG A 235 -6.86 15.71 -20.57
CA ARG A 235 -6.58 14.76 -21.68
C ARG A 235 -7.79 13.89 -22.01
N LEU A 236 -8.66 13.61 -21.02
CA LEU A 236 -9.90 12.88 -21.21
C LEU A 236 -11.09 13.75 -21.65
N GLY A 237 -10.95 15.07 -21.67
CA GLY A 237 -12.07 15.99 -21.91
C GLY A 237 -13.06 16.10 -20.73
N LEU A 238 -12.65 15.69 -19.52
CA LEU A 238 -13.51 15.65 -18.33
C LEU A 238 -13.28 16.81 -17.35
N ALA A 239 -12.31 17.68 -17.61
CA ALA A 239 -11.94 18.76 -16.68
C ALA A 239 -13.09 19.75 -16.42
N GLU A 240 -13.80 20.20 -17.45
CA GLU A 240 -14.92 21.14 -17.28
C GLU A 240 -16.06 20.52 -16.47
N ARG A 241 -16.34 19.22 -16.69
CA ARG A 241 -17.35 18.49 -15.92
C ARG A 241 -16.94 18.34 -14.46
N CYS A 242 -15.69 17.94 -14.22
CA CYS A 242 -15.13 17.84 -12.88
C CYS A 242 -15.22 19.16 -12.11
N ASP A 243 -14.89 20.28 -12.75
CA ASP A 243 -14.94 21.61 -12.12
C ASP A 243 -16.37 22.08 -11.86
N ALA A 244 -17.31 21.79 -12.77
CA ALA A 244 -18.73 22.09 -12.58
C ALA A 244 -19.34 21.30 -11.41
N ASP A 245 -19.04 20.00 -11.31
CA ASP A 245 -19.52 19.16 -10.21
C ASP A 245 -18.86 19.57 -8.87
N PHE A 246 -17.58 19.97 -8.87
CA PHE A 246 -16.89 20.50 -7.68
C PHE A 246 -17.55 21.77 -7.15
N ALA A 247 -17.96 22.68 -8.04
CA ALA A 247 -18.60 23.94 -7.63
C ALA A 247 -19.93 23.70 -6.89
N GLY A 248 -20.60 22.58 -7.14
CA GLY A 248 -21.80 22.14 -6.43
C GLY A 248 -21.54 21.36 -5.14
N ALA A 249 -20.29 20.95 -4.89
CA ALA A 249 -19.91 20.11 -3.75
C ALA A 249 -19.45 20.95 -2.56
N GLY A 250 -20.13 20.80 -1.42
CA GLY A 250 -19.86 21.55 -0.20
C GLY A 250 -19.14 20.73 0.86
N GLU A 251 -18.00 21.24 1.33
CA GLU A 251 -17.39 20.95 2.64
C GLU A 251 -16.63 22.21 3.09
N PRO A 252 -17.32 23.31 3.45
CA PRO A 252 -16.68 24.62 3.65
C PRO A 252 -15.70 24.66 4.82
N ASP A 253 -15.76 23.68 5.72
CA ASP A 253 -14.88 23.60 6.88
C ASP A 253 -13.53 22.93 6.58
N LEU A 254 -13.33 22.43 5.34
CA LEU A 254 -12.03 21.94 4.89
C LEU A 254 -11.28 23.07 4.16
N PRO A 255 -9.95 23.16 4.29
CA PRO A 255 -9.15 24.09 3.49
C PRO A 255 -9.40 23.90 1.98
N ASP A 256 -9.50 24.99 1.22
CA ASP A 256 -9.87 24.94 -0.20
C ASP A 256 -8.93 24.06 -1.04
N GLU A 257 -7.63 24.09 -0.73
CA GLU A 257 -6.64 23.25 -1.40
C GLU A 257 -6.90 21.76 -1.13
N VAL A 258 -7.12 21.38 0.13
CA VAL A 258 -7.46 20.00 0.53
C VAL A 258 -8.72 19.54 -0.18
N ARG A 259 -9.76 20.38 -0.21
CA ARG A 259 -11.01 20.07 -0.92
C ARG A 259 -10.76 19.78 -2.38
N ARG A 260 -9.97 20.62 -3.06
CA ARG A 260 -9.70 20.46 -4.49
C ARG A 260 -8.93 19.18 -4.77
N GLN A 261 -7.89 18.88 -4.00
CA GLN A 261 -7.03 17.72 -4.23
C GLN A 261 -7.76 16.40 -3.91
N VAL A 262 -8.56 16.37 -2.84
CA VAL A 262 -9.47 15.25 -2.55
C VAL A 262 -10.47 15.05 -3.69
N TRP A 263 -11.11 16.13 -4.15
CA TRP A 263 -12.09 16.05 -5.22
C TRP A 263 -11.48 15.52 -6.52
N LEU A 264 -10.35 16.08 -6.96
CA LEU A 264 -9.66 15.63 -8.17
C LEU A 264 -9.30 14.16 -8.10
N THR A 265 -8.68 13.73 -6.99
CA THR A 265 -8.26 12.33 -6.81
C THR A 265 -9.46 11.40 -6.88
N ALA A 266 -10.49 11.64 -6.07
CA ALA A 266 -11.65 10.75 -5.98
C ALA A 266 -12.52 10.76 -7.25
N PHE A 267 -12.64 11.92 -7.93
CA PHE A 267 -13.29 11.99 -9.25
C PHE A 267 -12.55 11.15 -10.28
N ALA A 268 -11.23 11.29 -10.38
CA ALA A 268 -10.42 10.46 -11.27
C ALA A 268 -10.46 8.97 -10.90
N THR A 269 -10.52 8.64 -9.60
CA THR A 269 -10.76 7.27 -9.13
C THR A 269 -12.11 6.76 -9.64
N GLY A 270 -13.17 7.58 -9.60
CA GLY A 270 -14.49 7.24 -10.13
C GLY A 270 -14.45 6.94 -11.63
N VAL A 271 -13.78 7.80 -12.41
CA VAL A 271 -13.56 7.59 -13.85
C VAL A 271 -12.86 6.26 -14.11
N ALA A 272 -11.80 5.96 -13.35
CA ALA A 272 -11.04 4.72 -13.49
C ALA A 272 -11.85 3.47 -13.10
N VAL A 273 -12.65 3.55 -12.03
CA VAL A 273 -13.55 2.45 -11.62
C VAL A 273 -14.60 2.17 -12.70
N ALA A 274 -15.25 3.20 -13.24
CA ALA A 274 -16.23 3.03 -14.32
C ALA A 274 -15.61 2.40 -15.58
N GLY A 275 -14.37 2.75 -15.90
CA GLY A 275 -13.62 2.13 -17.00
C GLY A 275 -13.21 0.67 -16.75
N ALA A 276 -13.08 0.26 -15.48
CA ALA A 276 -12.68 -1.10 -15.10
C ALA A 276 -13.89 -2.04 -14.89
N THR A 277 -15.02 -1.52 -14.41
CA THR A 277 -16.22 -2.31 -14.11
C THR A 277 -17.50 -1.47 -14.19
N GLY A 278 -18.58 -2.09 -14.68
CA GLY A 278 -19.93 -1.52 -14.62
C GLY A 278 -20.67 -1.78 -13.32
N ARG A 279 -20.05 -2.49 -12.35
CA ARG A 279 -20.66 -2.77 -11.06
C ARG A 279 -20.54 -1.57 -10.13
N GLU A 280 -21.56 -1.37 -9.31
CA GLU A 280 -21.48 -0.45 -8.18
C GLU A 280 -20.45 -0.97 -7.17
N PRO A 281 -19.54 -0.11 -6.65
CA PRO A 281 -18.67 -0.47 -5.53
C PRO A 281 -19.49 -0.87 -4.32
N ASP A 282 -18.95 -1.81 -3.54
CA ASP A 282 -19.50 -2.10 -2.22
C ASP A 282 -19.44 -0.84 -1.33
N PRO A 283 -20.56 -0.39 -0.74
CA PRO A 283 -20.59 0.86 0.02
C PRO A 283 -19.67 0.89 1.25
N GLU A 284 -19.48 -0.26 1.92
CA GLU A 284 -18.62 -0.35 3.10
C GLU A 284 -17.14 -0.26 2.69
N ALA A 285 -16.75 -1.00 1.65
CA ALA A 285 -15.42 -0.90 1.07
C ALA A 285 -15.14 0.52 0.56
N ALA A 286 -16.10 1.14 -0.14
CA ALA A 286 -15.98 2.50 -0.64
C ALA A 286 -15.79 3.52 0.50
N ALA A 287 -16.57 3.43 1.57
CA ALA A 287 -16.41 4.28 2.74
C ALA A 287 -15.03 4.09 3.39
N ALA A 288 -14.60 2.83 3.59
CA ALA A 288 -13.34 2.50 4.24
C ALA A 288 -12.11 3.02 3.47
N VAL A 289 -12.08 2.86 2.14
CA VAL A 289 -10.94 3.36 1.34
C VAL A 289 -10.91 4.88 1.21
N MET A 290 -12.06 5.54 1.37
CA MET A 290 -12.15 7.00 1.34
C MET A 290 -11.79 7.63 2.69
N ASP A 291 -11.95 6.90 3.81
CA ASP A 291 -11.44 7.33 5.12
C ASP A 291 -9.91 7.50 5.12
N SER A 292 -9.19 6.66 4.37
CA SER A 292 -7.73 6.73 4.27
C SER A 292 -7.22 7.78 3.28
N LEU A 293 -8.07 8.39 2.45
CA LEU A 293 -7.63 9.31 1.40
C LEU A 293 -6.99 10.58 2.00
N GLY A 294 -7.65 11.17 3.00
CA GLY A 294 -7.16 12.36 3.69
C GLY A 294 -5.85 12.12 4.42
N PRO A 295 -5.81 11.17 5.39
CA PRO A 295 -4.58 10.83 6.11
C PRO A 295 -3.41 10.50 5.19
N GLY A 296 -3.63 9.73 4.13
CA GLY A 296 -2.58 9.36 3.18
C GLY A 296 -1.97 10.55 2.43
N GLY A 297 -2.80 11.50 1.99
CA GLY A 297 -2.30 12.67 1.25
C GLY A 297 -1.73 13.78 2.14
N LEU A 298 -2.10 13.83 3.42
CA LEU A 298 -1.87 14.98 4.30
C LEU A 298 -0.95 14.69 5.50
N CYS A 299 -0.45 13.47 5.65
CA CYS A 299 0.32 13.02 6.82
C CYS A 299 1.65 13.76 7.06
N GLU A 300 2.16 14.52 6.08
CA GLU A 300 3.37 15.36 6.27
C GLU A 300 3.06 16.80 6.71
N GLU A 301 1.82 17.25 6.49
CA GLU A 301 1.39 18.63 6.74
C GLU A 301 0.57 18.77 8.02
N TYR A 302 -0.17 17.73 8.40
CA TYR A 302 -1.11 17.74 9.52
C TYR A 302 -0.73 16.67 10.53
N THR A 303 -0.92 17.00 11.81
CA THR A 303 -0.80 16.03 12.91
C THR A 303 -2.03 15.11 12.97
N ASP A 304 -1.90 13.98 13.66
CA ASP A 304 -3.02 13.04 13.85
C ASP A 304 -4.24 13.72 14.51
N ALA A 305 -3.99 14.62 15.47
CA ALA A 305 -5.04 15.38 16.16
C ALA A 305 -5.82 16.33 15.22
N GLU A 306 -5.17 16.82 14.16
CA GLU A 306 -5.79 17.66 13.14
C GLU A 306 -6.50 16.81 12.07
N LEU A 307 -5.92 15.67 11.68
CA LEU A 307 -6.48 14.78 10.64
C LEU A 307 -7.72 14.04 11.10
N LEU A 308 -7.74 13.52 12.33
CA LEU A 308 -8.87 12.75 12.88
C LEU A 308 -10.25 13.42 12.66
N PRO A 309 -10.45 14.70 13.01
CA PRO A 309 -11.74 15.37 12.76
C PRO A 309 -12.01 15.66 11.27
N MET A 310 -10.99 15.68 10.40
CA MET A 310 -11.15 15.90 8.96
C MET A 310 -11.62 14.64 8.22
N ILE A 311 -11.28 13.44 8.71
CA ILE A 311 -11.56 12.15 8.04
C ILE A 311 -13.03 12.01 7.58
N PRO A 312 -14.06 12.19 8.44
CA PRO A 312 -15.44 11.99 8.01
C PRO A 312 -15.90 12.96 6.91
N ARG A 313 -15.37 14.19 6.93
CA ARG A 313 -15.66 15.25 5.94
C ARG A 313 -14.98 14.95 4.61
N ILE A 314 -13.71 14.56 4.67
CA ILE A 314 -12.95 14.13 3.49
C ILE A 314 -13.63 12.91 2.85
N ARG A 315 -14.05 11.92 3.65
CA ARG A 315 -14.80 10.76 3.14
C ARG A 315 -16.08 11.18 2.42
N ALA A 316 -16.87 12.08 3.00
CA ALA A 316 -18.11 12.55 2.39
C ALA A 316 -17.85 13.24 1.03
N LEU A 317 -16.87 14.15 0.98
CA LEU A 317 -16.46 14.82 -0.25
C LEU A 317 -15.94 13.83 -1.30
N ALA A 318 -15.11 12.87 -0.89
CA ALA A 318 -14.51 11.88 -1.76
C ALA A 318 -15.55 10.91 -2.33
N LEU A 319 -16.55 10.48 -1.54
CA LEU A 319 -17.64 9.64 -2.04
C LEU A 319 -18.51 10.39 -3.07
N ALA A 320 -18.78 11.67 -2.85
CA ALA A 320 -19.50 12.50 -3.82
C ALA A 320 -18.70 12.65 -5.13
N ALA A 321 -17.40 12.93 -5.04
CA ALA A 321 -16.51 13.02 -6.19
C ALA A 321 -16.39 11.69 -6.94
N LEU A 322 -16.26 10.57 -6.23
CA LEU A 322 -16.24 9.21 -6.80
C LEU A 322 -17.50 8.95 -7.63
N ALA A 323 -18.67 9.25 -7.06
CA ALA A 323 -19.94 9.07 -7.76
C ALA A 323 -20.02 9.95 -9.02
N ALA A 324 -19.66 11.24 -8.91
CA ALA A 324 -19.63 12.16 -10.04
C ALA A 324 -18.71 11.66 -11.17
N GLY A 325 -17.48 11.23 -10.81
CA GLY A 325 -16.51 10.69 -11.75
C GLY A 325 -17.00 9.42 -12.45
N ARG A 326 -17.69 8.53 -11.75
CA ARG A 326 -18.28 7.32 -12.35
C ARG A 326 -19.37 7.63 -13.37
N THR A 327 -20.18 8.66 -13.12
CA THR A 327 -21.26 9.06 -14.05
C THR A 327 -20.80 9.90 -15.24
N ALA A 328 -19.55 10.39 -15.21
CA ALA A 328 -18.98 11.21 -16.27
C ALA A 328 -18.33 10.40 -17.41
N SER A 329 -18.05 9.11 -17.17
CA SER A 329 -17.44 8.16 -18.11
C SER A 329 -18.44 7.46 -19.02
#